data_AF-A0A812UZ01-F1
#
_entry.id   AF-A0A812UZ01-F1
#
_cell.length_a   1.000
_cell.length_b   1.000
_cell.length_c   1.000
_cell.angle_alpha   90.00
_cell.angle_beta   90.00
_cell.angle_gamma   90.00
#
_symmetry.space_group_name_H-M   'P 1'
#
loop_
_entity.id
_entity.type
_entity.pdbx_description
1 polymer ?
#
loop_
_entity_poly.entity_id
_entity_poly.type
_entity_poly.pdbx_seq_one_letter_code
_entity_poly.pdbx_strand_id
1 'polypeptide(L)'
;MATALRVWFGLCLCALSVLGTELVDDECGPDDGACSLELHQLRAQKEAKEVLQAGQSENKTAGKCTSADADVMKKLGGGNADGTFPKILSNCGKGAYSFWSGFKRSKMQDCITQQTKLSSSCASCYAMSGQYSYDNCKIPCLFGAWCSSSCLKCSQGNQASVDQCAGMPSPTVSQC
;
A
#
# COMPACT_ATOMS: atom_id res chain seq x y z
N MET A 1 -37.88 59.34 26.96
CA MET A 1 -36.70 59.12 27.83
C MET A 1 -35.49 58.95 26.92
N ALA A 2 -34.43 59.70 27.19
CA ALA A 2 -33.30 59.95 26.29
C ALA A 2 -32.19 58.90 26.38
N THR A 3 -31.51 58.63 25.26
CA THR A 3 -30.07 58.35 25.01
C THR A 3 -29.99 57.69 23.61
N ALA A 4 -29.52 58.28 22.51
CA ALA A 4 -28.30 59.04 22.15
C ALA A 4 -27.04 58.17 21.92
N LEU A 5 -26.49 58.28 20.69
CA LEU A 5 -25.08 58.11 20.23
C LEU A 5 -24.63 56.67 19.92
N ARG A 6 -24.03 56.28 18.79
CA ARG A 6 -23.42 56.88 17.56
C ARG A 6 -23.44 55.76 16.49
N VAL A 7 -23.95 55.93 15.26
CA VAL A 7 -23.37 56.61 14.08
C VAL A 7 -21.97 56.07 13.71
N TRP A 8 -21.84 55.25 12.65
CA TRP A 8 -21.41 55.70 11.32
C TRP A 8 -21.47 54.58 10.25
N PHE A 9 -22.22 54.87 9.18
CA PHE A 9 -22.27 54.30 7.80
C PHE A 9 -22.30 52.79 7.62
N GLY A 10 -23.35 52.18 7.07
CA GLY A 10 -24.16 52.66 5.93
C GLY A 10 -23.54 52.11 4.65
N LEU A 11 -24.05 51.01 4.12
CA LEU A 11 -25.14 50.94 3.12
C LEU A 11 -24.57 50.81 1.70
N CYS A 12 -24.80 49.66 1.08
CA CYS A 12 -25.51 49.49 -0.21
C CYS A 12 -25.18 48.10 -0.75
N LEU A 13 -26.12 47.14 -0.76
CA LEU A 13 -27.24 46.98 -1.70
C LEU A 13 -26.82 46.63 -3.14
N CYS A 14 -27.40 45.51 -3.59
CA CYS A 14 -27.71 45.11 -4.97
C CYS A 14 -26.54 44.57 -5.80
N ALA A 15 -26.47 43.26 -6.08
CA ALA A 15 -27.26 42.49 -7.04
C ALA A 15 -26.63 42.44 -8.44
N LEU A 16 -26.67 41.24 -9.03
CA LEU A 16 -26.58 40.91 -10.46
C LEU A 16 -25.18 40.85 -11.10
N SER A 17 -24.77 39.60 -11.37
CA SER A 17 -24.33 39.04 -12.67
C SER A 17 -23.28 39.77 -13.55
N VAL A 18 -22.42 38.94 -14.17
CA VAL A 18 -21.79 39.11 -15.50
C VAL A 18 -20.40 39.75 -15.56
N LEU A 19 -19.49 39.04 -16.24
CA LEU A 19 -18.29 39.47 -16.99
C LEU A 19 -17.17 40.26 -16.27
N GLY A 20 -15.96 39.74 -16.43
CA GLY A 20 -14.88 40.51 -17.06
C GLY A 20 -13.91 41.27 -16.15
N THR A 21 -12.62 40.92 -16.33
CA THR A 21 -11.39 41.68 -16.00
C THR A 21 -11.14 41.90 -14.49
N GLU A 22 -9.93 41.76 -13.94
CA GLU A 22 -8.68 42.46 -14.27
C GLU A 22 -7.50 41.47 -14.04
N LEU A 23 -6.84 40.93 -15.06
CA LEU A 23 -5.62 41.47 -15.68
C LEU A 23 -4.76 42.31 -14.73
N VAL A 24 -3.89 41.65 -13.98
CA VAL A 24 -2.60 42.24 -13.61
C VAL A 24 -1.67 41.91 -14.77
N ASP A 25 -1.60 42.84 -15.72
CA ASP A 25 -0.60 42.87 -16.78
C ASP A 25 0.76 43.19 -16.13
N ASP A 26 1.60 42.17 -15.93
CA ASP A 26 3.05 42.35 -15.88
C ASP A 26 3.59 41.87 -17.23
N GLU A 27 3.91 42.84 -18.08
CA GLU A 27 4.43 42.64 -19.42
C GLU A 27 5.76 41.88 -19.35
N CYS A 28 5.77 40.60 -19.73
CA CYS A 28 7.01 39.93 -20.10
C CYS A 28 7.49 40.55 -21.43
N GLY A 29 8.50 41.40 -21.33
CA GLY A 29 9.15 42.03 -22.47
C GLY A 29 9.86 41.00 -23.37
N PRO A 30 10.16 41.35 -24.63
CA PRO A 30 10.73 40.42 -25.61
C PRO A 30 12.22 40.07 -25.43
N ASP A 31 12.88 40.46 -24.33
CA ASP A 31 14.34 40.38 -24.17
C ASP A 31 14.87 39.64 -22.92
N ASP A 32 14.02 38.92 -22.19
CA ASP A 32 14.44 38.09 -21.06
C ASP A 32 14.14 36.60 -21.31
N GLY A 33 15.15 35.88 -21.78
CA GLY A 33 15.13 34.42 -21.96
C GLY A 33 14.95 33.59 -20.66
N ALA A 34 14.51 34.21 -19.57
CA ALA A 34 14.24 33.57 -18.29
C ALA A 34 12.85 32.91 -18.26
N CYS A 35 11.84 33.55 -18.85
CA CYS A 35 10.45 33.06 -18.80
C CYS A 35 10.25 31.80 -19.68
N SER A 36 10.99 31.70 -20.79
CA SER A 36 11.00 30.50 -21.63
C SER A 36 11.71 29.33 -20.95
N LEU A 37 12.74 29.60 -20.14
CA LEU A 37 13.48 28.59 -19.41
C LEU A 37 12.65 28.01 -18.26
N GLU A 38 11.94 28.84 -17.50
CA GLU A 38 11.07 28.37 -16.41
C GLU A 38 9.87 27.56 -16.92
N LEU A 39 9.21 28.01 -17.99
CA LEU A 39 8.07 27.27 -18.57
C LEU A 39 8.51 25.95 -19.22
N HIS A 40 9.69 25.90 -19.83
CA HIS A 40 10.27 24.65 -20.31
C HIS A 40 10.74 23.75 -19.18
N GLN A 41 11.29 24.29 -18.09
CA GLN A 41 11.67 23.53 -16.89
C GLN A 41 10.44 22.92 -16.19
N LEU A 42 9.34 23.66 -16.06
CA LEU A 42 8.10 23.15 -15.45
C LEU A 42 7.44 22.08 -16.32
N ARG A 43 7.46 22.21 -17.66
CA ARG A 43 7.00 21.16 -18.58
C ARG A 43 7.93 19.93 -18.54
N ALA A 44 9.24 20.12 -18.52
CA ALA A 44 10.21 19.04 -18.37
C ALA A 44 10.09 18.31 -17.02
N GLN A 45 9.75 19.02 -15.92
CA GLN A 45 9.50 18.41 -14.62
C GLN A 45 8.17 17.63 -14.58
N LYS A 46 7.14 18.12 -15.26
CA LYS A 46 5.87 17.39 -15.41
C LYS A 46 6.07 16.11 -16.23
N GLU A 47 6.82 16.21 -17.33
CA GLU A 47 7.20 15.07 -18.15
C GLU A 47 8.12 14.10 -17.40
N ALA A 48 9.09 14.56 -16.60
CA ALA A 48 9.94 13.68 -15.79
C ALA A 48 9.15 12.90 -14.72
N LYS A 49 8.11 13.51 -14.13
CA LYS A 49 7.22 12.84 -13.17
C LYS A 49 6.26 11.85 -13.84
N GLU A 50 5.77 12.16 -15.03
CA GLU A 50 4.94 11.24 -15.82
C GLU A 50 5.78 10.10 -16.45
N VAL A 51 7.04 10.35 -16.83
CA VAL A 51 7.98 9.33 -17.34
C VAL A 51 8.43 8.37 -16.23
N LEU A 52 8.52 8.83 -14.98
CA LEU A 52 8.74 7.95 -13.81
C LEU A 52 7.56 6.98 -13.56
N GLN A 53 6.37 7.27 -14.08
CA GLN A 53 5.20 6.39 -13.94
C GLN A 53 4.76 5.71 -15.25
N ALA A 54 5.20 6.18 -16.41
CA ALA A 54 4.99 5.54 -17.70
C ALA A 54 6.10 4.52 -18.07
N GLY A 55 7.17 4.45 -17.27
CA GLY A 55 8.34 3.59 -17.48
C GLY A 55 8.38 2.25 -16.72
N GLN A 56 7.35 1.87 -15.95
CA GLN A 56 7.28 0.54 -15.34
C GLN A 56 6.52 -0.46 -16.23
N SER A 57 7.03 -0.66 -17.44
CA SER A 57 7.06 -2.01 -18.04
C SER A 57 8.46 -2.56 -17.83
N GLU A 58 8.84 -2.70 -16.56
CA GLU A 58 9.84 -3.71 -16.24
C GLU A 58 9.20 -5.04 -16.61
N ASN A 59 9.95 -5.91 -17.29
CA ASN A 59 9.63 -7.31 -17.40
C ASN A 59 9.80 -7.97 -16.01
N LYS A 60 9.10 -7.43 -15.01
CA LYS A 60 8.81 -8.05 -13.74
C LYS A 60 8.01 -9.26 -14.16
N THR A 61 8.62 -10.43 -14.06
CA THR A 61 7.90 -11.68 -14.23
C THR A 61 6.63 -11.53 -13.41
N ALA A 62 5.46 -11.59 -14.07
CA ALA A 62 4.20 -11.52 -13.36
C ALA A 62 4.32 -12.54 -12.22
N GLY A 63 4.15 -12.08 -10.98
CA GLY A 63 4.36 -12.96 -9.84
C GLY A 63 3.43 -14.17 -9.91
N LYS A 64 3.64 -15.12 -9.01
CA LYS A 64 2.91 -16.40 -9.02
C LYS A 64 1.42 -16.28 -8.70
N CYS A 65 0.96 -15.15 -8.19
CA CYS A 65 -0.44 -14.89 -7.91
C CYS A 65 -1.13 -14.25 -9.12
N THR A 66 -2.36 -14.69 -9.36
CA THR A 66 -3.25 -14.14 -10.39
C THR A 66 -4.07 -12.95 -9.86
N SER A 67 -4.81 -12.27 -10.72
CA SER A 67 -5.78 -11.25 -10.29
C SER A 67 -6.89 -11.84 -9.41
N ALA A 68 -7.36 -13.05 -9.72
CA ALA A 68 -8.35 -13.75 -8.89
C ALA A 68 -7.81 -14.06 -7.48
N ASP A 69 -6.53 -14.42 -7.38
CA ASP A 69 -5.85 -14.59 -6.09
C ASP A 69 -5.82 -13.28 -5.29
N ALA A 70 -5.58 -12.16 -5.98
CA ALA A 70 -5.59 -10.83 -5.37
C ALA A 70 -6.95 -10.47 -4.78
N ASP A 71 -8.04 -10.76 -5.51
CA ASP A 71 -9.41 -10.49 -5.06
C ASP A 71 -9.77 -11.32 -3.82
N VAL A 72 -9.33 -12.58 -3.76
CA VAL A 72 -9.48 -13.44 -2.57
C VAL A 72 -8.75 -12.83 -1.38
N MET A 73 -7.48 -12.46 -1.54
CA MET A 73 -6.69 -11.86 -0.45
C MET A 73 -7.27 -10.53 0.03
N LYS A 74 -7.74 -9.70 -0.89
CA LYS A 74 -8.43 -8.44 -0.58
C LYS A 74 -9.71 -8.67 0.21
N LYS A 75 -10.51 -9.67 -0.17
CA LYS A 75 -11.75 -10.03 0.52
C LYS A 75 -11.49 -10.57 1.92
N LEU A 76 -10.45 -11.37 2.11
CA LEU A 76 -10.05 -11.89 3.41
C LEU A 76 -9.48 -10.78 4.32
N GLY A 77 -8.83 -9.78 3.73
CA GLY A 77 -8.31 -8.62 4.44
C GLY A 77 -7.09 -8.91 5.31
N GLY A 78 -6.53 -7.83 5.87
CA GLY A 78 -5.41 -7.87 6.80
C GLY A 78 -5.85 -7.97 8.28
N GLY A 79 -4.91 -7.75 9.18
CA GLY A 79 -5.13 -7.75 10.62
C GLY A 79 -4.71 -9.07 11.29
N ASN A 80 -5.28 -9.34 12.46
CA ASN A 80 -5.00 -10.55 13.25
C ASN A 80 -6.24 -11.31 13.73
N ALA A 81 -7.44 -10.84 13.36
CA ALA A 81 -8.71 -11.49 13.68
C ALA A 81 -8.89 -12.80 12.90
N ASP A 82 -9.75 -13.69 13.42
CA ASP A 82 -10.11 -14.93 12.72
C ASP A 82 -10.76 -14.66 11.36
N GLY A 83 -10.43 -15.51 10.39
CA GLY A 83 -10.89 -15.38 9.00
C GLY A 83 -10.07 -14.41 8.14
N THR A 84 -9.18 -13.60 8.74
CA THR A 84 -8.29 -12.73 7.96
C THR A 84 -7.19 -13.52 7.27
N PHE A 85 -6.66 -12.99 6.16
CA PHE A 85 -5.63 -13.69 5.40
C PHE A 85 -4.38 -14.01 6.23
N PRO A 86 -3.79 -13.07 7.00
CA PRO A 86 -2.64 -13.36 7.85
C PRO A 86 -2.92 -14.43 8.91
N LYS A 87 -4.13 -14.43 9.48
CA LYS A 87 -4.52 -15.41 10.50
C LYS A 87 -4.65 -16.81 9.90
N ILE A 88 -5.19 -16.94 8.68
CA ILE A 88 -5.23 -18.21 7.95
C ILE A 88 -3.81 -18.71 7.70
N LEU A 89 -2.89 -17.85 7.23
CA LEU A 89 -1.49 -18.21 7.03
C LEU A 89 -0.84 -18.71 8.32
N SER A 90 -1.05 -18.00 9.44
CA SER A 90 -0.53 -18.38 10.75
C SER A 90 -1.05 -19.75 11.21
N ASN A 91 -2.36 -20.00 11.07
CA ASN A 91 -2.96 -21.29 11.39
C ASN A 91 -2.40 -22.42 10.53
N CYS A 92 -2.25 -22.20 9.22
CA CYS A 92 -1.64 -23.16 8.30
C CYS A 92 -0.16 -23.42 8.61
N GLY A 93 0.61 -22.38 8.94
CA GLY A 93 2.01 -22.50 9.35
C GLY A 93 2.16 -23.30 10.64
N LYS A 94 1.31 -23.03 11.64
CA LYS A 94 1.29 -23.82 12.88
C LYS A 94 0.92 -25.29 12.62
N GLY A 95 -0.05 -25.55 11.75
CA GLY A 95 -0.44 -26.90 11.34
C GLY A 95 0.63 -27.64 10.51
N ALA A 96 1.49 -26.88 9.82
CA ALA A 96 2.61 -27.42 9.05
C ALA A 96 3.83 -27.79 9.90
N TYR A 97 3.91 -27.28 11.12
CA TYR A 97 4.95 -27.63 12.08
C TYR A 97 4.65 -28.91 12.85
N SER A 98 5.70 -29.68 13.12
CA SER A 98 5.70 -30.79 14.07
C SER A 98 7.03 -30.79 14.82
N PHE A 99 7.00 -31.22 16.08
CA PHE A 99 8.22 -31.30 16.88
C PHE A 99 9.25 -32.28 16.29
N TRP A 100 8.78 -33.42 15.77
CA TRP A 100 9.65 -34.51 15.29
C TRP A 100 10.13 -34.36 13.85
N SER A 101 9.37 -33.70 12.97
CA SER A 101 9.71 -33.59 11.54
C SER A 101 9.89 -32.14 11.07
N GLY A 102 9.93 -31.20 12.00
CA GLY A 102 10.10 -29.77 11.70
C GLY A 102 8.91 -29.18 10.95
N PHE A 103 9.18 -28.17 10.14
CA PHE A 103 8.19 -27.46 9.34
C PHE A 103 8.12 -28.03 7.92
N LYS A 104 6.90 -28.31 7.44
CA LYS A 104 6.66 -28.84 6.09
C LYS A 104 6.04 -27.79 5.18
N ARG A 105 6.85 -27.19 4.31
CA ARG A 105 6.39 -26.16 3.35
C ARG A 105 5.21 -26.61 2.48
N SER A 106 5.23 -27.84 1.95
CA SER A 106 4.11 -28.37 1.15
C SER A 106 2.82 -28.45 1.95
N LYS A 107 2.88 -28.88 3.21
CA LYS A 107 1.71 -28.94 4.10
C LYS A 107 1.10 -27.56 4.36
N MET A 108 1.93 -26.52 4.51
CA MET A 108 1.42 -25.15 4.62
C MET A 108 0.77 -24.70 3.31
N GLN A 109 1.43 -24.94 2.16
CA GLN A 109 0.89 -24.58 0.84
C GLN A 109 -0.48 -25.23 0.61
N ASP A 110 -0.60 -26.55 0.85
CA ASP A 110 -1.85 -27.28 0.70
C ASP A 110 -2.95 -26.71 1.59
N CYS A 111 -2.62 -26.41 2.86
CA CYS A 111 -3.56 -25.78 3.79
C CYS A 111 -4.02 -24.42 3.27
N ILE A 112 -3.11 -23.56 2.78
CA ILE A 112 -3.46 -22.25 2.25
C ILE A 112 -4.42 -22.40 1.07
N THR A 113 -4.07 -23.22 0.08
CA THR A 113 -4.94 -23.49 -1.08
C THR A 113 -6.31 -24.01 -0.65
N GLN A 114 -6.37 -24.93 0.32
CA GLN A 114 -7.65 -25.47 0.81
C GLN A 114 -8.53 -24.42 1.48
N GLN A 115 -7.95 -23.57 2.34
CA GLN A 115 -8.65 -22.60 3.17
C GLN A 115 -9.06 -21.33 2.40
N THR A 116 -8.24 -20.91 1.43
CA THR A 116 -8.42 -19.64 0.73
C THR A 116 -8.92 -19.80 -0.71
N LYS A 117 -8.72 -20.98 -1.32
CA LYS A 117 -8.88 -21.22 -2.77
C LYS A 117 -7.90 -20.46 -3.65
N LEU A 118 -6.80 -19.96 -3.09
CA LEU A 118 -5.69 -19.45 -3.87
C LEU A 118 -5.09 -20.54 -4.76
N SER A 119 -4.61 -20.13 -5.93
CA SER A 119 -3.82 -20.98 -6.80
C SER A 119 -2.63 -21.57 -6.05
N SER A 120 -2.26 -22.81 -6.40
CA SER A 120 -1.15 -23.51 -5.74
C SER A 120 0.17 -22.74 -5.89
N SER A 121 0.37 -22.08 -7.03
CA SER A 121 1.52 -21.21 -7.28
C SER A 121 1.55 -20.00 -6.35
N CYS A 122 0.42 -19.31 -6.14
CA CYS A 122 0.33 -18.19 -5.21
C CYS A 122 0.54 -18.63 -3.76
N ALA A 123 -0.14 -19.71 -3.35
CA ALA A 123 0.01 -20.29 -2.01
C ALA A 123 1.47 -20.68 -1.70
N SER A 124 2.24 -21.11 -2.71
CA SER A 124 3.66 -21.48 -2.54
C SER A 124 4.56 -20.32 -2.10
N CYS A 125 4.20 -19.06 -2.42
CA CYS A 125 4.90 -17.86 -1.99
C CYS A 125 4.69 -17.59 -0.49
N TYR A 126 3.48 -17.80 0.00
CA TYR A 126 3.17 -17.65 1.41
C TYR A 126 3.69 -18.83 2.25
N ALA A 127 3.72 -20.04 1.68
CA ALA A 127 4.38 -21.17 2.30
C ALA A 127 5.90 -20.98 2.41
N MET A 128 6.53 -20.29 1.44
CA MET A 128 7.92 -19.85 1.54
C MET A 128 8.13 -18.91 2.73
N SER A 129 7.18 -17.99 2.95
CA SER A 129 7.20 -17.11 4.11
C SER A 129 7.16 -17.88 5.43
N GLY A 130 6.27 -18.88 5.54
CA GLY A 130 6.22 -19.74 6.72
C GLY A 130 7.50 -20.51 6.98
N GLN A 131 8.16 -21.02 5.92
CA GLN A 131 9.47 -21.66 6.02
C GLN A 131 10.52 -20.68 6.54
N TYR A 132 10.58 -19.46 5.97
CA TYR A 132 11.50 -18.42 6.46
C TYR A 132 11.26 -18.10 7.94
N SER A 133 10.01 -17.90 8.37
CA SER A 133 9.68 -17.62 9.77
C SER A 133 10.05 -18.79 10.67
N TYR A 134 9.97 -20.04 10.19
CA TYR A 134 10.43 -21.20 10.93
C TYR A 134 11.96 -21.25 11.05
N ASP A 135 12.70 -20.92 9.98
CA ASP A 135 14.17 -21.01 9.97
C ASP A 135 14.82 -19.85 10.72
N ASN A 136 14.25 -18.64 10.65
CA ASN A 136 14.87 -17.41 11.14
C ASN A 136 14.17 -16.81 12.36
N CYS A 137 12.86 -17.06 12.52
CA CYS A 137 12.01 -16.40 13.51
C CYS A 137 11.31 -17.38 14.45
N LYS A 138 11.83 -18.61 14.56
CA LYS A 138 11.19 -19.71 15.31
C LYS A 138 10.81 -19.32 16.73
N ILE A 139 11.75 -18.74 17.47
CA ILE A 139 11.54 -18.38 18.87
C ILE A 139 10.41 -17.35 19.01
N PRO A 140 10.47 -16.16 18.38
CA PRO A 140 9.41 -15.17 18.54
C PRO A 140 8.07 -15.58 17.92
N CYS A 141 8.06 -16.40 16.86
CA CYS A 141 6.83 -16.71 16.11
C CYS A 141 6.14 -18.02 16.50
N LEU A 142 6.89 -19.07 16.82
CA LEU A 142 6.35 -20.39 17.15
C LEU A 142 6.20 -20.59 18.66
N PHE A 143 7.16 -20.09 19.44
CA PHE A 143 7.13 -20.15 20.90
C PHE A 143 6.56 -18.88 21.55
N GLY A 144 6.46 -17.78 20.79
CA GLY A 144 5.73 -16.58 21.16
C GLY A 144 4.36 -16.48 20.48
N ALA A 145 3.78 -15.27 20.46
CA ALA A 145 2.61 -14.99 19.65
C ALA A 145 3.02 -14.66 18.21
N TRP A 146 2.37 -15.29 17.24
CA TRP A 146 2.63 -15.11 15.80
C TRP A 146 2.45 -13.66 15.32
N CYS A 147 1.63 -12.87 16.01
CA CYS A 147 1.38 -11.45 15.73
C CYS A 147 2.09 -10.52 16.72
N SER A 148 2.98 -11.03 17.57
CA SER A 148 3.77 -10.19 18.48
C SER A 148 4.71 -9.26 17.71
N SER A 149 5.06 -8.12 18.33
CA SER A 149 6.04 -7.19 17.76
C SER A 149 7.36 -7.87 17.35
N SER A 150 7.86 -8.80 18.17
CA SER A 150 9.11 -9.51 17.90
C SER A 150 9.01 -10.46 16.71
N CYS A 151 7.89 -11.18 16.56
CA CYS A 151 7.67 -12.05 15.42
C CYS A 151 7.52 -11.25 14.11
N LEU A 152 6.73 -10.16 14.15
CA LEU A 152 6.49 -9.31 12.99
C LEU A 152 7.77 -8.63 12.51
N LYS A 153 8.56 -8.07 13.44
CA LYS A 153 9.87 -7.46 13.10
C LYS A 153 10.84 -8.47 12.49
N CYS A 154 10.89 -9.70 13.01
CA CYS A 154 11.75 -10.72 12.43
C CYS A 154 11.29 -11.15 11.02
N SER A 155 9.97 -11.31 10.85
CA SER A 155 9.38 -11.77 9.59
C SER A 155 9.45 -10.73 8.47
N GLN A 156 9.56 -9.43 8.81
CA GLN A 156 9.78 -8.35 7.83
C GLN A 156 11.00 -8.58 6.93
N GLY A 157 12.03 -9.29 7.40
CA GLY A 157 13.23 -9.61 6.61
C GLY A 157 12.94 -10.39 5.32
N ASN A 158 11.77 -11.01 5.19
CA ASN A 158 11.36 -11.76 4.00
C ASN A 158 10.18 -11.12 3.24
N GLN A 159 9.67 -9.98 3.69
CA GLN A 159 8.47 -9.37 3.09
C GLN A 159 8.67 -9.04 1.61
N ALA A 160 9.79 -8.42 1.26
CA ALA A 160 10.10 -8.07 -0.14
C ALA A 160 10.15 -9.31 -1.05
N SER A 161 10.72 -10.42 -0.57
CA SER A 161 10.79 -11.68 -1.32
C SER A 161 9.42 -12.33 -1.51
N VAL A 162 8.54 -12.22 -0.51
CA VAL A 162 7.16 -12.71 -0.62
C VAL A 162 6.37 -11.86 -1.61
N ASP A 163 6.44 -10.54 -1.50
CA ASP A 163 5.72 -9.62 -2.39
C ASP A 163 6.22 -9.73 -3.84
N GLN A 164 7.52 -9.94 -4.04
CA GLN A 164 8.08 -10.25 -5.36
C GLN A 164 7.60 -11.62 -5.88
N CYS A 165 7.58 -12.65 -5.04
CA CYS A 165 7.08 -13.97 -5.42
C CYS A 165 5.61 -13.92 -5.81
N ALA A 166 4.78 -13.25 -5.00
CA ALA A 166 3.36 -13.08 -5.24
C ALA A 166 3.09 -12.18 -6.46
N GLY A 167 3.96 -11.19 -6.70
CA GLY A 167 3.78 -10.16 -7.72
C GLY A 167 2.88 -9.01 -7.25
N MET A 168 2.53 -8.98 -5.96
CA MET A 168 1.61 -8.04 -5.37
C MET A 168 1.89 -7.91 -3.86
N PRO A 169 1.53 -6.77 -3.24
CA PRO A 169 1.69 -6.60 -1.81
C PRO A 169 0.74 -7.53 -1.04
N SER A 170 1.26 -8.13 0.01
CA SER A 170 0.50 -9.00 0.89
C SER A 170 -0.38 -8.20 1.87
N PRO A 171 -1.57 -8.71 2.27
CA PRO A 171 -2.35 -8.09 3.35
C PRO A 171 -1.54 -7.91 4.63
N THR A 172 -1.64 -6.74 5.25
CA THR A 172 -0.84 -6.38 6.43
C THR A 172 -1.29 -7.14 7.68
N VAL A 173 -0.35 -7.40 8.58
CA VAL A 173 -0.64 -8.03 9.88
C VAL A 173 -0.67 -6.95 10.96
N SER A 174 -1.73 -6.90 11.77
CA SER A 174 -1.77 -6.04 12.94
C SER A 174 -1.13 -6.74 14.14
N GLN A 175 -0.36 -5.99 14.94
CA GLN A 175 0.21 -6.52 16.17
C GLN A 175 -0.89 -6.98 17.14
N CYS A 176 -0.65 -8.11 17.79
CA CYS A 176 -1.26 -8.48 19.06
C CYS A 176 -0.20 -8.33 20.19
#